data_AF-A0A8C1LUA2-F1
#
_entry.id   AF-A0A8C1LUA2-F1
#
_cell.length_a   1.000
_cell.length_b   1.000
_cell.length_c   1.000
_cell.angle_alpha   90.00
_cell.angle_beta   90.00
_cell.angle_gamma   90.00
#
_symmetry.space_group_name_H-M   'P 1'
#
loop_
_entity.id
_entity.type
_entity.pdbx_description
1 polymer ?
#
loop_
_entity_poly.entity_id
_entity_poly.type
_entity_poly.pdbx_seq_one_letter_code
_entity_poly.pdbx_strand_id
1 'polypeptide(L)'
;MSTGLEILGMLLTVAGWLGGMVACCLPMWRVAAYIVQNIVITQIVWEGLWMNCVVQSTGQMHCRVYDSMLGLPDDLQAARALMVVSTLLGVLGMTLAVAGAKCTNCTSYAANKPRIMLAAGVTFITSG
;
A
#
# COMPACT_ATOMS: atom_id res chain seq x y z
N MET A 1 9.44 27.94 -8.70
CA MET A 1 9.50 26.48 -8.48
C MET A 1 10.60 25.92 -9.36
N SER A 2 11.64 25.35 -8.75
CA SER A 2 12.75 24.71 -9.47
C SER A 2 12.27 23.38 -10.04
N THR A 3 12.44 23.18 -11.35
CA THR A 3 12.04 21.95 -12.06
C THR A 3 12.65 20.69 -11.44
N GLY A 4 13.87 20.80 -10.89
CA GLY A 4 14.54 19.68 -10.22
C GLY A 4 13.79 19.17 -8.97
N LEU A 5 13.22 20.09 -8.18
CA LEU A 5 12.46 19.70 -6.98
C LEU A 5 11.10 19.10 -7.32
N GLU A 6 10.46 19.58 -8.39
CA GLU A 6 9.20 19.03 -8.93
C GLU A 6 9.39 17.59 -9.43
N ILE A 7 10.46 17.31 -10.19
CA ILE A 7 10.78 15.96 -10.67
C ILE A 7 11.13 15.04 -9.49
N LEU A 8 11.95 15.51 -8.55
CA LEU A 8 12.31 14.72 -7.37
C LEU A 8 11.06 14.34 -6.57
N GLY A 9 10.16 15.29 -6.30
CA GLY A 9 8.90 15.04 -5.60
C GLY A 9 8.00 14.04 -6.34
N MET A 10 7.92 14.10 -7.67
CA MET A 10 7.19 13.10 -8.46
C MET A 10 7.81 11.71 -8.34
N LEU A 11 9.14 11.59 -8.39
CA LEU A 11 9.81 10.30 -8.23
C LEU A 11 9.58 9.69 -6.83
N LEU A 12 9.68 10.50 -5.78
CA LEU A 12 9.42 10.07 -4.41
C LEU A 12 7.98 9.62 -4.19
N THR A 13 7.00 10.34 -4.75
CA THR A 13 5.58 9.96 -4.64
C THR A 13 5.26 8.67 -5.40
N VAL A 14 5.81 8.50 -6.62
CA VAL A 14 5.69 7.23 -7.38
C VAL A 14 6.31 6.07 -6.59
N ALA A 15 7.52 6.25 -6.06
CA ALA A 15 8.23 5.22 -5.31
C ALA A 15 7.47 4.84 -4.02
N GLY A 16 6.95 5.83 -3.30
CA GLY A 16 6.15 5.61 -2.10
C GLY A 16 4.86 4.85 -2.39
N TRP A 17 4.14 5.21 -3.46
CA TRP A 17 2.93 4.51 -3.87
C TRP A 17 3.19 3.06 -4.28
N LEU A 18 4.26 2.80 -5.05
CA LEU A 18 4.69 1.44 -5.39
C LEU A 18 5.08 0.62 -4.15
N GLY A 19 5.76 1.24 -3.18
CA GLY A 19 6.07 0.62 -1.89
C GLY A 19 4.82 0.21 -1.12
N GLY A 20 3.79 1.08 -1.09
CA GLY A 20 2.50 0.79 -0.49
C GLY A 20 1.77 -0.38 -1.18
N MET A 21 1.80 -0.45 -2.51
CA MET A 21 1.25 -1.60 -3.25
C MET A 21 1.96 -2.90 -2.93
N VAL A 22 3.29 -2.88 -2.87
CA VAL A 22 4.10 -4.06 -2.51
C VAL A 22 3.78 -4.51 -1.09
N ALA A 23 3.73 -3.58 -0.13
CA ALA A 23 3.32 -3.88 1.24
C ALA A 23 1.91 -4.49 1.30
N CYS A 24 0.96 -4.01 0.50
CA CYS A 24 -0.39 -4.55 0.42
C CYS A 24 -0.43 -6.03 0.00
N CYS A 25 0.41 -6.42 -0.98
CA CYS A 25 0.44 -7.78 -1.51
C CYS A 25 1.27 -8.76 -0.65
N LEU A 26 2.20 -8.27 0.17
CA LEU A 26 3.10 -9.10 0.95
C LEU A 26 2.38 -9.77 2.14
N PRO A 27 2.62 -11.07 2.41
CA PRO A 27 2.01 -11.76 3.54
C PRO A 27 2.73 -11.56 4.88
N MET A 28 3.50 -10.49 5.02
CA MET A 28 4.37 -10.23 6.18
C MET A 28 3.84 -9.14 7.13
N TRP A 29 2.52 -8.94 7.17
CA TRP A 29 1.91 -7.92 8.02
C TRP A 29 1.97 -8.27 9.50
N ARG A 30 1.76 -9.55 9.83
CA ARG A 30 1.87 -10.04 11.20
C ARG A 30 2.54 -11.41 11.20
N VAL A 31 3.51 -11.60 12.08
CA VAL A 31 4.21 -12.87 12.25
C VAL A 31 3.88 -13.42 13.63
N ALA A 32 3.20 -14.55 13.66
CA ALA A 32 2.84 -15.25 14.89
C ALA A 32 3.55 -16.61 14.94
N ALA A 33 4.35 -16.83 15.98
CA ALA A 33 4.95 -18.13 16.27
C ALA A 33 4.16 -18.79 17.40
N TYR A 34 3.43 -19.87 17.09
CA TYR A 34 2.69 -20.62 18.10
C TYR A 34 3.59 -21.72 18.68
N ILE A 35 4.02 -21.52 19.93
CA ILE A 35 4.77 -22.50 20.72
C ILE A 35 3.84 -22.93 21.86
N VAL A 36 3.02 -23.95 21.62
CA VAL A 36 2.13 -24.51 22.65
C VAL A 36 2.77 -25.77 23.21
N GLN A 37 2.88 -25.86 24.54
CA GLN A 37 3.56 -26.92 25.28
C GLN A 37 2.93 -28.33 25.17
N ASN A 38 1.97 -28.59 24.28
CA ASN A 38 1.26 -29.89 24.23
C ASN A 38 0.78 -30.38 22.84
N ILE A 39 1.30 -29.86 21.72
CA ILE A 39 1.04 -30.44 20.38
C ILE A 39 2.35 -30.42 19.57
N VAL A 40 2.69 -31.56 18.94
CA VAL A 40 3.93 -31.92 18.23
C VAL A 40 4.19 -31.11 16.94
N ILE A 41 3.85 -29.81 16.89
CA ILE A 41 3.96 -28.99 15.69
C ILE A 41 4.32 -27.55 16.06
N THR A 42 5.58 -27.14 15.85
CA THR A 42 5.95 -25.72 15.81
C THR A 42 5.45 -25.16 14.48
N GLN A 43 4.55 -24.18 14.53
CA GLN A 43 4.02 -23.54 13.32
C GLN A 43 4.30 -22.04 13.36
N ILE A 44 4.94 -21.54 12.29
CA ILE A 44 5.16 -20.11 12.08
C ILE A 44 4.10 -19.66 11.08
N VAL A 45 3.22 -18.75 11.53
CA VAL A 45 2.15 -18.20 10.73
C VAL A 45 2.55 -16.79 10.29
N TRP A 46 2.61 -16.59 8.99
CA TRP A 46 2.75 -15.30 8.33
C TRP A 46 1.38 -14.86 7.87
N GLU A 47 0.82 -13.87 8.54
CA GLU A 47 -0.49 -13.32 8.19
C GLU A 47 -0.31 -12.09 7.34
N GLY A 48 -0.83 -12.19 6.13
CA GLY A 48 -0.94 -11.11 5.18
C GLY A 48 -2.28 -10.42 5.20
N LEU A 49 -2.31 -9.32 4.46
CA LEU A 49 -3.53 -8.58 4.24
C LEU A 49 -4.50 -9.27 3.28
N TRP A 50 -4.11 -10.32 2.53
CA TRP A 50 -5.02 -11.03 1.61
C TRP A 50 -4.87 -12.55 1.65
N MET A 51 -3.74 -13.04 2.16
CA MET A 51 -3.42 -14.46 2.28
C MET A 51 -2.67 -14.70 3.59
N ASN A 52 -2.72 -15.91 4.11
CA ASN A 52 -1.84 -16.37 5.17
C ASN A 52 -0.96 -17.51 4.68
N CYS A 53 0.27 -17.56 5.18
CA CYS A 53 1.21 -18.63 4.89
C CYS A 53 1.64 -19.28 6.21
N VAL A 54 1.42 -20.59 6.34
CA VAL A 54 1.82 -21.37 7.50
C VAL A 54 3.00 -22.23 7.12
N VAL A 55 4.08 -22.15 7.91
CA VAL A 55 5.24 -23.03 7.81
C VAL A 55 5.16 -24.02 8.96
N GLN A 56 5.06 -25.32 8.64
CA GLN A 56 4.95 -26.41 9.59
C GLN A 56 6.31 -27.11 9.79
N SER A 57 6.56 -27.76 10.94
CA SER A 57 7.84 -28.44 11.22
C SER A 57 8.23 -29.54 10.21
N THR A 58 7.30 -29.99 9.37
CA THR A 58 7.53 -30.91 8.25
C THR A 58 8.18 -30.26 7.03
N GLY A 59 8.47 -28.94 7.08
CA GLY A 59 9.11 -28.19 6.00
C GLY A 59 8.17 -27.81 4.85
N GLN A 60 6.89 -28.16 4.93
CA GLN A 60 5.88 -27.77 3.96
C GLN A 60 5.38 -26.35 4.27
N MET A 61 5.38 -25.48 3.26
CA MET A 61 4.78 -24.14 3.32
C MET A 61 3.41 -24.19 2.63
N HIS A 62 2.36 -23.88 3.37
CA HIS A 62 1.01 -23.78 2.82
C HIS A 62 0.55 -22.33 2.88
N CYS A 63 0.42 -21.68 1.72
CA CYS A 63 -0.25 -20.40 1.59
C CYS A 63 -1.72 -20.62 1.21
N ARG A 64 -2.63 -20.00 1.95
CA ARG A 64 -4.07 -20.02 1.69
C ARG A 64 -4.57 -18.58 1.57
N VAL A 65 -5.42 -18.34 0.58
CA VAL A 65 -6.18 -17.08 0.46
C VAL A 65 -7.35 -17.18 1.42
N TYR A 66 -7.70 -16.06 2.07
CA TYR A 66 -8.86 -16.05 2.96
C TYR A 66 -10.17 -16.16 2.15
N ASP A 67 -10.85 -17.30 2.22
CA ASP A 67 -12.12 -17.57 1.50
C ASP A 67 -13.30 -16.73 2.03
N SER A 68 -13.23 -16.23 3.27
CA SER A 68 -14.29 -15.42 3.87
C SER A 68 -13.72 -14.39 4.85
N MET A 69 -14.15 -13.15 4.69
CA MET A 69 -13.72 -11.98 5.46
C MET A 69 -14.31 -11.92 6.88
N LEU A 70 -15.32 -12.76 7.17
CA LEU A 70 -16.20 -12.64 8.34
C LEU A 70 -15.60 -13.20 9.65
N GLY A 71 -14.38 -13.76 9.61
CA GLY A 71 -13.70 -14.33 10.78
C GLY A 71 -12.28 -13.80 10.99
N LEU A 72 -11.90 -12.71 10.32
CA LEU A 72 -10.60 -12.08 10.50
C LEU A 72 -10.60 -11.16 11.74
N PRO A 73 -9.47 -10.96 12.44
CA PRO A 73 -9.39 -9.98 13.50
C PRO A 73 -9.74 -8.59 12.97
N ASP A 74 -10.51 -7.81 13.72
CA ASP A 74 -10.99 -6.48 13.33
C ASP A 74 -9.86 -5.54 12.89
N ASP A 75 -8.69 -5.63 13.54
CA ASP A 75 -7.49 -4.87 13.20
C ASP A 75 -7.02 -5.10 11.76
N LEU A 76 -7.08 -6.35 11.29
CA LEU A 76 -6.64 -6.73 9.95
C LEU A 76 -7.65 -6.28 8.88
N GLN A 77 -8.94 -6.27 9.23
CA GLN A 77 -9.99 -5.76 8.35
C GLN A 77 -9.93 -4.23 8.23
N ALA A 78 -9.66 -3.52 9.33
CA ALA A 78 -9.42 -2.08 9.31
C ALA A 78 -8.19 -1.73 8.44
N ALA A 79 -7.10 -2.47 8.59
CA ALA A 79 -5.90 -2.30 7.76
C ALA A 79 -6.18 -2.53 6.26
N ARG A 80 -7.00 -3.54 5.89
CA ARG A 80 -7.46 -3.74 4.51
C ARG A 80 -8.17 -2.51 3.97
N ALA A 81 -9.14 -1.99 4.71
CA ALA A 81 -9.92 -0.83 4.29
C ALA A 81 -9.02 0.40 4.10
N LEU A 82 -8.13 0.67 5.04
CA LEU A 82 -7.18 1.78 4.96
C LEU A 82 -6.21 1.65 3.78
N MET A 83 -5.68 0.45 3.52
CA MET A 83 -4.78 0.22 2.37
C MET A 83 -5.50 0.39 1.03
N VAL A 84 -6.76 -0.05 0.92
CA VAL A 84 -7.57 0.16 -0.29
C VAL A 84 -7.84 1.64 -0.50
N VAL A 85 -8.25 2.37 0.53
CA VAL A 85 -8.50 3.82 0.46
C VAL A 85 -7.22 4.58 0.12
N SER A 86 -6.09 4.26 0.76
CA SER A 86 -4.77 4.80 0.47
C SER A 86 -4.38 4.58 -1.00
N THR A 87 -4.60 3.36 -1.52
CA THR A 87 -4.29 3.03 -2.91
C THR A 87 -5.12 3.87 -3.89
N LEU A 88 -6.42 4.03 -3.63
CA LEU A 88 -7.32 4.85 -4.46
C LEU A 88 -6.93 6.33 -4.42
N LEU A 89 -6.63 6.88 -3.24
CA LEU A 89 -6.16 8.25 -3.09
C LEU A 89 -4.81 8.48 -3.78
N GLY A 90 -3.91 7.49 -3.72
CA GLY A 90 -2.61 7.53 -4.41
C GLY A 90 -2.76 7.57 -5.93
N VAL A 91 -3.67 6.77 -6.51
CA VAL A 91 -3.98 6.82 -7.95
C VAL A 91 -4.54 8.19 -8.34
N LEU A 92 -5.48 8.73 -7.56
CA LEU A 92 -6.03 10.07 -7.77
C LEU A 92 -4.93 11.14 -7.71
N GLY A 93 -4.07 11.09 -6.69
CA GLY A 93 -2.91 11.98 -6.56
C GLY A 93 -1.96 11.90 -7.74
N MET A 94 -1.73 10.70 -8.28
CA MET A 94 -0.88 10.48 -9.45
C MET A 94 -1.45 11.14 -10.70
N THR A 95 -2.76 11.02 -10.94
CA THR A 95 -3.41 11.68 -12.08
C THR A 95 -3.34 13.21 -11.98
N LEU A 96 -3.49 13.76 -10.77
CA LEU A 96 -3.35 15.20 -10.51
C LEU A 96 -1.89 15.65 -10.69
N ALA A 97 -0.91 14.85 -10.25
CA ALA A 97 0.51 15.15 -10.43
C ALA A 97 0.88 15.21 -11.92
N VAL A 98 0.42 14.24 -12.72
CA VAL A 98 0.66 14.21 -14.18
C VAL A 98 0.00 15.41 -14.87
N ALA A 99 -1.23 15.79 -14.47
CA ALA A 99 -1.94 16.94 -15.02
C ALA A 99 -1.32 18.30 -14.61
N GLY A 100 -0.72 18.36 -13.42
CA GLY A 100 -0.06 19.55 -12.86
C GLY A 100 1.38 19.74 -13.34
N ALA A 101 2.04 18.69 -13.81
CA ALA A 101 3.43 18.72 -14.24
C ALA A 101 3.67 19.74 -15.36
N LYS A 102 4.79 20.45 -15.30
CA LYS A 102 5.15 21.41 -16.35
C LYS A 102 5.37 20.77 -17.72
N CYS A 103 5.80 19.51 -17.76
CA CYS A 103 6.05 18.74 -18.97
C CYS A 103 4.77 18.29 -19.69
N THR A 104 3.62 18.30 -19.01
CA THR A 104 2.34 17.84 -19.56
C THR A 104 1.44 19.04 -19.85
N ASN A 105 0.99 19.20 -21.09
CA ASN A 105 0.07 20.27 -21.49
C ASN A 105 -1.39 19.80 -21.48
N CYS A 106 -1.86 19.24 -20.35
CA CYS A 106 -3.27 18.85 -20.19
C CYS A 106 -4.19 20.05 -19.92
N THR A 107 -3.65 21.18 -19.45
CA THR A 107 -4.43 22.38 -19.12
C THR A 107 -3.87 23.59 -19.85
N SER A 108 -4.71 24.24 -20.66
CA SER A 108 -4.33 25.44 -21.42
C SER A 108 -4.03 26.66 -20.53
N TYR A 109 -4.44 26.62 -19.26
CA TYR A 109 -4.27 27.70 -18.30
C TYR A 109 -3.08 27.42 -17.36
N ALA A 110 -1.92 27.98 -17.70
CA ALA A 110 -0.69 27.87 -16.89
C ALA A 110 -0.86 28.34 -15.43
N ALA A 111 -1.82 29.24 -15.17
CA ALA A 111 -2.13 29.76 -13.82
C ALA A 111 -2.68 28.69 -12.85
N ASN A 112 -3.31 27.63 -13.37
CA ASN A 112 -3.93 26.59 -12.54
C ASN A 112 -2.96 25.46 -12.17
N LYS A 113 -1.87 25.29 -12.92
CA LYS A 113 -0.84 24.25 -12.69
C LYS A 113 -0.31 24.19 -11.23
N PRO A 114 0.08 25.30 -10.57
CA PRO A 114 0.57 25.23 -9.20
C PRO A 114 -0.51 24.82 -8.19
N ARG A 115 -1.79 25.16 -8.44
CA ARG A 115 -2.91 24.76 -7.57
C ARG A 115 -3.20 23.26 -7.70
N ILE A 116 -3.14 22.74 -8.93
CA ILE A 116 -3.30 21.30 -9.20
C ILE A 116 -2.16 20.51 -8.55
N MET A 117 -0.93 20.99 -8.67
CA MET A 117 0.23 20.33 -8.05
C MET A 117 0.17 20.37 -6.52
N LEU A 118 -0.35 21.45 -5.93
CA LEU A 118 -0.58 21.53 -4.49
C LEU A 118 -1.69 20.56 -4.05
N ALA A 119 -2.78 20.45 -4.81
CA ALA A 119 -3.83 19.47 -4.56
C ALA A 119 -3.30 18.02 -4.65
N ALA A 120 -2.46 17.72 -5.65
CA ALA A 120 -1.79 16.42 -5.77
C ALA A 120 -0.94 16.10 -4.52
N GLY A 121 -0.15 17.08 -4.05
CA GLY A 121 0.64 16.94 -2.83
C GLY A 121 -0.22 16.64 -1.60
N VAL A 122 -1.32 17.38 -1.41
CA VAL A 122 -2.26 17.13 -0.30
C VAL A 122 -2.87 15.73 -0.38
N THR A 123 -3.29 15.29 -1.56
CA THR A 123 -3.85 13.93 -1.73
C THR A 123 -2.83 12.84 -1.39
N PHE A 124 -1.56 13.03 -1.77
CA PHE A 124 -0.51 12.09 -1.41
C PHE A 124 -0.23 12.07 0.10
N ILE A 125 -0.22 13.24 0.76
CA ILE A 125 -0.05 13.34 2.22
C ILE A 125 -1.22 12.68 2.96
N THR A 126 -2.45 12.77 2.44
CA THR A 126 -3.59 12.08 3.05
C THR A 126 -3.61 10.58 2.76
N SER A 127 -2.92 10.13 1.71
CA SER A 127 -2.87 8.71 1.32
C SER A 127 -1.79 7.92 2.05
N GLY A 128 -0.67 8.56 2.41
CA GLY A 128 0.45 7.93 3.10
C GLY A 128 0.30 8.02 4.61
#